data_AF-A0A953ZYJ5-F1
#
_entry.id   AF-A0A953ZYJ5-F1
#
_cell.length_a   1.000
_cell.length_b   1.000
_cell.length_c   1.000
_cell.angle_alpha   90.00
_cell.angle_beta   90.00
_cell.angle_gamma   90.00
#
_symmetry.space_group_name_H-M   'P 1'
#
loop_
_entity.id
_entity.type
_entity.pdbx_description
1 polymer ?
#
loop_
_entity_poly.entity_id
_entity_poly.type
_entity_poly.pdbx_seq_one_letter_code
_entity_poly.pdbx_strand_id
1 'polypeptide(L)'
;MAAAILGALGFAARAQHPVVPGVERLRKVPGSTPAERGAVLLDELACTACHASPGAGQRVQRGPDLTEVGARVSPAWLRRFLTEPNRVKPGTTMPQCMPEEGAATRAGHVDDLVRYLASRGGPLQPATTGARAIWIERGRELYHSVGCVACHAPEDGRATAVPSIPLGELAAKTTVDSLAAFLRDPQRIRPAGRMPKLWLEEDEAQALAMYLLRAQATAPHTSGVRPPPRAGLRFAIHTAEGGSLPVVGGGGTAVRAGVAERVRLPEPEASDPRALALWLGGDLWVPETGAYTFYWTTEGPARFSLDGEVVLATDRGGESTAQLELTLGKHRVELVSRHRTRRSENRERAKGSDGGEKDAAGKSAPRAKKPKAELLRLRWSGPGFGRTEVANKYWSNRLGRAMVPVGPGQPPEELDDPASRERGRELFKRLRCVACHEPRERAPSAADLADLDPTAAR
;
A
#
# COMPACT_ATOMS: atom_id res chain seq x y z
N MET A 1 10.52 -55.08 18.99
CA MET A 1 10.32 -54.57 17.62
C MET A 1 9.51 -53.29 17.69
N ALA A 2 10.15 -52.12 17.53
CA ALA A 2 9.45 -50.85 17.33
C ALA A 2 10.29 -50.04 16.34
N ALA A 3 9.86 -50.00 15.09
CA ALA A 3 10.49 -49.23 14.04
C ALA A 3 9.98 -47.79 14.10
N ALA A 4 10.89 -46.84 14.35
CA ALA A 4 10.62 -45.42 14.25
C ALA A 4 10.64 -45.01 12.78
N ILE A 5 9.50 -44.51 12.28
CA ILE A 5 9.41 -43.85 10.97
C ILE A 5 9.83 -42.40 11.16
N LEU A 6 11.06 -42.06 10.80
CA LEU A 6 11.47 -40.66 10.59
C LEU A 6 10.78 -40.15 9.31
N GLY A 7 9.74 -39.36 9.47
CA GLY A 7 9.19 -38.54 8.38
C GLY A 7 10.15 -37.42 8.04
N ALA A 8 10.86 -37.56 6.91
CA ALA A 8 11.60 -36.46 6.31
C ALA A 8 10.60 -35.41 5.80
N LEU A 9 10.43 -34.32 6.54
CA LEU A 9 9.89 -33.07 6.01
C LEU A 9 10.87 -32.52 4.97
N GLY A 10 10.71 -32.96 3.72
CA GLY A 10 11.45 -32.44 2.59
C GLY A 10 11.07 -30.98 2.34
N PHE A 11 11.83 -30.04 2.91
CA PHE A 11 11.86 -28.68 2.39
C PHE A 11 12.36 -28.75 0.95
N ALA A 12 11.50 -28.44 -0.02
CA ALA A 12 11.91 -28.31 -1.41
C ALA A 12 13.10 -27.34 -1.47
N ALA A 13 14.25 -27.84 -1.91
CA ALA A 13 15.48 -27.06 -2.01
C ALA A 13 15.20 -25.82 -2.89
N ARG A 14 15.38 -24.63 -2.31
CA ARG A 14 15.25 -23.38 -3.06
C ARG A 14 16.28 -23.38 -4.19
N ALA A 15 15.85 -23.03 -5.40
CA ALA A 15 16.75 -22.95 -6.55
C ALA A 15 17.90 -21.98 -6.23
N GLN A 16 19.13 -22.51 -6.22
CA GLN A 16 20.36 -21.73 -6.05
C GLN A 16 20.87 -21.15 -7.38
N HIS A 17 20.21 -21.51 -8.49
CA HIS A 17 20.49 -21.02 -9.84
C HIS A 17 19.38 -20.07 -10.30
N PRO A 18 19.63 -19.23 -11.32
CA PRO A 18 18.58 -18.45 -11.98
C PRO A 18 17.43 -19.34 -12.43
N VAL A 19 16.19 -18.93 -12.17
CA VAL A 19 15.00 -19.63 -12.66
C VAL A 19 14.55 -18.93 -13.93
N VAL A 20 14.75 -19.58 -15.07
CA VAL A 20 14.36 -19.06 -16.40
C VAL A 20 13.10 -19.79 -16.87
N PRO A 21 11.89 -19.21 -16.72
CA PRO A 21 10.66 -19.99 -16.91
C PRO A 21 10.41 -20.36 -18.38
N GLY A 22 11.09 -19.72 -19.34
CA GLY A 22 11.09 -20.18 -20.73
C GLY A 22 11.74 -21.56 -20.87
N VAL A 23 12.91 -21.74 -20.25
CA VAL A 23 13.67 -23.00 -20.26
C VAL A 23 12.93 -24.08 -19.47
N GLU A 24 12.41 -23.75 -18.28
CA GLU A 24 11.65 -24.71 -17.46
C GLU A 24 10.40 -25.24 -18.17
N ARG A 25 9.78 -24.42 -19.02
CA ARG A 25 8.67 -24.86 -19.88
C ARG A 25 9.15 -25.72 -21.03
N LEU A 26 10.19 -25.30 -21.77
CA LEU A 26 10.73 -26.06 -22.89
C LEU A 26 11.20 -27.46 -22.48
N ARG A 27 11.81 -27.61 -21.29
CA ARG A 27 12.20 -28.93 -20.74
C ARG A 27 11.04 -29.93 -20.65
N LYS A 28 9.80 -29.44 -20.53
CA LYS A 28 8.60 -30.29 -20.45
C LYS A 28 7.95 -30.55 -21.81
N VAL A 29 8.39 -29.88 -22.87
CA VAL A 29 7.87 -30.06 -24.24
C VAL A 29 8.59 -31.25 -24.89
N PRO A 30 7.86 -32.31 -25.32
CA PRO A 30 8.45 -33.42 -26.06
C PRO A 30 9.15 -32.94 -27.32
N GLY A 31 10.37 -33.42 -27.57
CA GLY A 31 11.17 -33.04 -28.75
C GLY A 31 11.99 -31.76 -28.61
N SER A 32 11.95 -31.04 -27.47
CA SER A 32 12.81 -29.87 -27.28
C SER A 32 14.29 -30.24 -27.22
N THR A 33 15.09 -29.56 -28.02
CA THR A 33 16.53 -29.80 -28.15
C THR A 33 17.33 -28.97 -27.12
N PRO A 34 18.55 -29.41 -26.75
CA PRO A 34 19.46 -28.58 -25.97
C PRO A 34 19.77 -27.23 -26.61
N ALA A 35 19.87 -27.16 -27.94
CA ALA A 35 20.15 -25.94 -28.68
C ALA A 35 19.02 -24.90 -28.53
N GLU A 36 17.76 -25.32 -28.66
CA GLU A 36 16.61 -24.42 -28.45
C GLU A 36 16.55 -23.90 -27.01
N ARG A 37 16.84 -24.76 -26.02
CA ARG A 37 16.93 -24.32 -24.61
C ARG A 37 18.09 -23.37 -24.39
N GLY A 38 19.22 -23.59 -25.05
CA GLY A 38 20.39 -22.71 -25.04
C GLY A 38 20.09 -21.32 -25.61
N ALA A 39 19.39 -21.26 -26.75
CA ALA A 39 18.97 -20.00 -27.36
C ALA A 39 18.08 -19.17 -26.41
N VAL A 40 17.13 -19.82 -25.72
CA VAL A 40 16.30 -19.15 -24.70
C VAL A 40 17.15 -18.65 -23.52
N LEU A 41 18.18 -19.39 -23.10
CA LEU A 41 19.08 -18.93 -22.03
C LEU A 41 19.87 -17.69 -22.45
N LEU A 42 20.39 -17.66 -23.68
CA LEU A 42 21.17 -16.53 -24.20
C LEU A 42 20.35 -15.22 -24.18
N ASP A 43 19.06 -15.32 -24.51
CA ASP A 43 18.15 -14.17 -24.52
C ASP A 43 17.70 -13.78 -23.09
N GLU A 44 17.26 -14.75 -22.28
CA GLU A 44 16.66 -14.52 -20.97
C GLU A 44 17.67 -14.17 -19.86
N LEU A 45 18.93 -14.57 -20.02
CA LEU A 45 20.05 -14.16 -19.15
C LEU A 45 20.81 -12.95 -19.71
N ALA A 46 20.33 -12.37 -20.81
CA ALA A 46 20.91 -11.19 -21.45
C ALA A 46 22.38 -11.35 -21.86
N CYS A 47 22.82 -12.58 -22.20
CA CYS A 47 24.16 -12.82 -22.73
C CYS A 47 24.41 -12.02 -24.01
N THR A 48 23.36 -11.90 -24.84
CA THR A 48 23.36 -11.12 -26.07
C THR A 48 23.38 -9.61 -25.85
N ALA A 49 23.34 -9.14 -24.60
CA ALA A 49 23.60 -7.74 -24.30
C ALA A 49 25.07 -7.36 -24.57
N CYS A 50 26.01 -8.27 -24.35
CA CYS A 50 27.43 -7.99 -24.50
C CYS A 50 28.13 -8.87 -25.54
N HIS A 51 27.47 -9.90 -26.06
CA HIS A 51 28.04 -10.82 -27.05
C HIS A 51 27.11 -11.02 -28.25
N ALA A 52 27.65 -11.01 -29.46
CA ALA A 52 26.85 -11.36 -30.63
C ALA A 52 26.62 -12.88 -30.67
N SER A 53 25.42 -13.32 -31.06
CA SER A 53 25.11 -14.73 -31.27
C SER A 53 24.17 -14.87 -32.48
N PRO A 54 24.68 -15.35 -33.63
CA PRO A 54 23.86 -15.62 -34.81
C PRO A 54 22.80 -16.69 -34.49
N GLY A 55 21.52 -16.33 -34.57
CA GLY A 55 20.39 -17.25 -34.32
C GLY A 55 19.73 -17.15 -32.94
N ALA A 56 20.30 -16.40 -32.00
CA ALA A 56 19.61 -16.00 -30.77
C ALA A 56 18.67 -14.81 -31.07
N GLY A 57 17.47 -14.80 -30.48
CA GLY A 57 16.47 -13.77 -30.74
C GLY A 57 16.97 -12.43 -30.20
N GLN A 58 16.89 -11.34 -30.99
CA GLN A 58 17.36 -10.01 -30.56
C GLN A 58 16.57 -9.38 -29.37
N ARG A 59 15.73 -10.14 -28.66
CA ARG A 59 15.02 -9.69 -27.47
C ARG A 59 15.89 -9.90 -26.23
N VAL A 60 16.81 -8.96 -26.00
CA VAL A 60 17.59 -8.86 -24.77
C VAL A 60 16.64 -8.67 -23.58
N GLN A 61 16.64 -9.63 -22.65
CA GLN A 61 15.91 -9.50 -21.40
C GLN A 61 16.48 -8.32 -20.61
N ARG A 62 15.64 -7.32 -20.32
CA ARG A 62 16.06 -6.11 -19.60
C ARG A 62 15.86 -6.25 -18.10
N GLY A 63 16.80 -5.72 -17.35
CA GLY A 63 16.66 -5.48 -15.92
C GLY A 63 15.56 -4.43 -15.63
N PRO A 64 15.14 -4.29 -14.37
CA PRO A 64 14.22 -3.23 -13.97
C PRO A 64 14.81 -1.84 -14.26
N ASP A 65 13.94 -0.89 -14.59
CA ASP A 65 14.30 0.53 -14.64
C ASP A 65 14.77 0.97 -13.24
N LEU A 66 15.94 1.60 -13.16
CA LEU A 66 16.56 2.09 -11.92
C LEU A 66 16.53 3.62 -11.77
N THR A 67 15.92 4.35 -12.71
CA THR A 67 15.88 5.83 -12.73
C THR A 67 15.35 6.42 -11.43
N GLU A 68 14.34 5.77 -10.84
CA GLU A 68 13.72 6.18 -9.58
C GLU A 68 13.82 5.08 -8.51
N VAL A 69 14.92 4.31 -8.47
CA VAL A 69 15.03 3.17 -7.54
C VAL A 69 15.08 3.58 -6.07
N GLY A 70 15.69 4.73 -5.75
CA GLY A 70 15.77 5.27 -4.39
C GLY A 70 14.40 5.52 -3.77
N ALA A 71 13.42 5.94 -4.58
CA ALA A 71 12.05 6.17 -4.14
C ALA A 71 11.22 4.88 -3.99
N ARG A 72 11.77 3.73 -4.39
CA ARG A 72 11.03 2.45 -4.46
C ARG A 72 11.62 1.34 -3.61
N VAL A 73 12.91 1.38 -3.32
CA VAL A 73 13.62 0.27 -2.68
C VAL A 73 14.44 0.77 -1.49
N SER A 74 14.33 0.05 -0.39
CA SER A 74 15.10 0.29 0.84
C SER A 74 16.61 0.17 0.56
N PRO A 75 17.42 1.16 0.98
CA PRO A 75 18.89 1.09 0.90
C PRO A 75 19.46 -0.15 1.60
N ALA A 76 18.92 -0.52 2.77
CA ALA A 76 19.35 -1.71 3.50
C ALA A 76 19.09 -3.00 2.71
N TRP A 77 17.98 -3.04 1.96
CA TRP A 77 17.69 -4.17 1.08
C TRP A 77 18.60 -4.16 -0.15
N LEU A 78 18.86 -2.99 -0.76
CA LEU A 78 19.80 -2.87 -1.88
C LEU A 78 21.18 -3.38 -1.50
N ARG A 79 21.68 -3.00 -0.32
CA ARG A 79 22.94 -3.49 0.23
C ARG A 79 22.99 -5.01 0.27
N ARG A 80 22.03 -5.64 0.97
CA ARG A 80 21.95 -7.11 1.06
C ARG A 80 21.85 -7.76 -0.33
N PHE A 81 21.03 -7.21 -1.20
CA PHE A 81 20.78 -7.76 -2.53
C PHE A 81 22.02 -7.66 -3.42
N LEU A 82 22.77 -6.56 -3.39
CA LEU A 82 24.02 -6.40 -4.13
C LEU A 82 25.15 -7.26 -3.58
N THR A 83 25.14 -7.57 -2.27
CA THR A 83 26.11 -8.52 -1.69
C THR A 83 25.84 -9.94 -2.16
N GLU A 84 24.59 -10.43 -2.09
CA GLU A 84 24.24 -11.81 -2.48
C GLU A 84 22.83 -11.88 -3.13
N PRO A 85 22.70 -11.60 -4.45
CA PRO A 85 21.40 -11.51 -5.12
C PRO A 85 20.55 -12.77 -5.01
N ASN A 86 21.15 -13.94 -5.28
CA ASN A 86 20.46 -15.24 -5.25
C ASN A 86 20.04 -15.67 -3.84
N ARG A 87 20.76 -15.23 -2.79
CA ARG A 87 20.38 -15.51 -1.41
C ARG A 87 19.19 -14.68 -0.98
N VAL A 88 19.18 -13.39 -1.33
CA VAL A 88 18.09 -12.47 -0.98
C VAL A 88 16.84 -12.72 -1.81
N LYS A 89 17.01 -13.03 -3.11
CA LYS A 89 15.93 -13.42 -4.01
C LYS A 89 16.32 -14.69 -4.78
N PRO A 90 15.97 -15.87 -4.25
CA PRO A 90 16.19 -17.14 -4.94
C PRO A 90 15.61 -17.14 -6.36
N GLY A 91 16.37 -17.66 -7.32
CA GLY A 91 15.95 -17.73 -8.72
C GLY A 91 16.00 -16.40 -9.49
N THR A 92 16.59 -15.34 -8.92
CA THR A 92 16.81 -14.08 -9.67
C THR A 92 17.73 -14.30 -10.87
N THR A 93 17.46 -13.61 -11.98
CA THR A 93 18.33 -13.60 -13.17
C THR A 93 19.46 -12.58 -13.08
N MET A 94 19.43 -11.69 -12.08
CA MET A 94 20.56 -10.79 -11.83
C MET A 94 21.75 -11.59 -11.29
N PRO A 95 22.91 -11.58 -11.99
CA PRO A 95 24.10 -12.31 -11.55
C PRO A 95 24.74 -11.65 -10.33
N GLN A 96 25.74 -12.32 -9.75
CA GLN A 96 26.69 -11.66 -8.86
C GLN A 96 27.55 -10.71 -9.71
N CYS A 97 27.33 -9.40 -9.56
CA CYS A 97 28.01 -8.39 -10.37
C CYS A 97 29.33 -7.92 -9.75
N MET A 98 29.61 -8.25 -8.48
CA MET A 98 30.84 -7.83 -7.82
C MET A 98 32.02 -8.71 -8.26
N PRO A 99 33.19 -8.12 -8.53
CA PRO A 99 34.38 -8.89 -8.86
C PRO A 99 34.86 -9.74 -7.67
N GLU A 100 35.73 -10.69 -7.95
CA GLU A 100 36.47 -11.40 -6.92
C GLU A 100 37.51 -10.45 -6.31
N GLU A 101 37.20 -9.96 -5.11
CA GLU A 101 38.03 -9.01 -4.38
C GLU A 101 37.94 -9.26 -2.87
N GLY A 102 38.84 -8.64 -2.11
CA GLY A 102 38.84 -8.73 -0.65
C GLY A 102 37.53 -8.23 -0.04
N ALA A 103 37.10 -8.84 1.06
CA ALA A 103 35.81 -8.58 1.69
C ALA A 103 35.58 -7.09 2.03
N ALA A 104 36.61 -6.39 2.50
CA ALA A 104 36.53 -4.97 2.82
C ALA A 104 36.32 -4.09 1.56
N THR A 105 37.06 -4.39 0.47
CA THR A 105 36.90 -3.69 -0.81
C THR A 105 35.49 -3.89 -1.37
N ARG A 106 34.99 -5.13 -1.36
CA ARG A 106 33.63 -5.46 -1.79
C ARG A 106 32.58 -4.71 -0.99
N ALA A 107 32.74 -4.63 0.34
CA ALA A 107 31.83 -3.88 1.19
C ALA A 107 31.81 -2.38 0.81
N GLY A 108 32.98 -1.76 0.62
CA GLY A 108 33.09 -0.36 0.17
C GLY A 108 32.43 -0.11 -1.20
N HIS A 109 32.64 -1.01 -2.15
CA HIS A 109 31.99 -0.96 -3.46
C HIS A 109 30.47 -1.08 -3.40
N VAL A 110 29.96 -2.01 -2.59
CA VAL A 110 28.51 -2.15 -2.34
C VAL A 110 27.96 -0.87 -1.71
N ASP A 111 28.64 -0.30 -0.72
CA ASP A 111 28.28 0.95 -0.07
C ASP A 111 28.17 2.12 -1.06
N ASP A 112 29.19 2.32 -1.88
CA ASP A 112 29.20 3.37 -2.90
C ASP A 112 28.04 3.20 -3.90
N LEU A 113 27.80 1.96 -4.38
CA LEU A 113 26.66 1.66 -5.26
C LEU A 113 25.30 1.90 -4.60
N VAL A 114 25.13 1.50 -3.34
CA VAL A 114 23.88 1.72 -2.59
C VAL A 114 23.61 3.21 -2.46
N ARG A 115 24.60 4.03 -2.13
CA ARG A 115 24.46 5.48 -2.04
C ARG A 115 24.09 6.10 -3.39
N TYR A 116 24.75 5.68 -4.47
CA TYR A 116 24.39 6.12 -5.81
C TYR A 116 22.93 5.77 -6.14
N LEU A 117 22.52 4.52 -5.96
CA LEU A 117 21.16 4.05 -6.27
C LEU A 117 20.09 4.70 -5.38
N ALA A 118 20.37 4.86 -4.08
CA ALA A 118 19.47 5.51 -3.13
C ALA A 118 19.22 6.99 -3.46
N SER A 119 20.17 7.65 -4.14
CA SER A 119 20.01 9.04 -4.60
C SER A 119 19.10 9.19 -5.83
N ARG A 120 18.72 8.08 -6.49
CA ARG A 120 17.95 8.10 -7.75
C ARG A 120 16.46 8.23 -7.50
N GLY A 121 15.86 9.35 -7.92
CA GLY A 121 14.42 9.60 -7.84
C GLY A 121 13.90 10.00 -6.45
N GLY A 122 14.80 10.33 -5.51
CA GLY A 122 14.44 10.75 -4.16
C GLY A 122 14.35 9.59 -3.15
N PRO A 123 14.18 9.88 -1.86
CA PRO A 123 14.16 8.86 -0.82
C PRO A 123 12.83 8.09 -0.80
N LEU A 124 12.91 6.81 -0.46
CA LEU A 124 11.75 5.95 -0.21
C LEU A 124 10.87 6.56 0.89
N GLN A 125 9.63 6.90 0.54
CA GLN A 125 8.68 7.49 1.48
C GLN A 125 8.04 6.41 2.36
N PRO A 126 7.81 6.69 3.65
CA PRO A 126 7.01 5.82 4.50
C PRO A 126 5.63 5.55 3.91
N ALA A 127 5.07 4.36 4.17
CA ALA A 127 3.71 4.05 3.75
C ALA A 127 2.73 5.09 4.29
N THR A 128 1.92 5.67 3.40
CA THR A 128 0.94 6.67 3.81
C THR A 128 -0.19 6.04 4.62
N THR A 129 -0.48 4.74 4.45
CA THR A 129 -1.42 3.99 5.32
C THR A 129 -0.68 3.11 6.30
N GLY A 130 -1.17 3.07 7.55
CA GLY A 130 -0.83 1.99 8.46
C GLY A 130 -1.64 0.71 8.21
N ALA A 131 -1.11 -0.39 8.73
CA ALA A 131 -1.69 -1.72 8.65
C ALA A 131 -3.06 -1.81 9.33
N ARG A 132 -4.03 -2.39 8.62
CA ARG A 132 -5.38 -2.67 9.10
C ARG A 132 -5.72 -4.13 8.85
N ALA A 133 -6.18 -4.85 9.88
CA ALA A 133 -6.50 -6.27 9.77
C ALA A 133 -7.47 -6.57 8.61
N ILE A 134 -8.53 -5.76 8.48
CA ILE A 134 -9.52 -5.91 7.39
C ILE A 134 -8.91 -5.72 6.00
N TRP A 135 -7.90 -4.86 5.83
CA TRP A 135 -7.22 -4.65 4.54
C TRP A 135 -6.21 -5.74 4.22
N ILE A 136 -5.52 -6.24 5.24
CA ILE A 136 -4.64 -7.40 5.11
C ILE A 136 -5.46 -8.62 4.70
N GLU A 137 -6.64 -8.81 5.30
CA GLU A 137 -7.52 -9.93 4.95
C GLU A 137 -8.11 -9.78 3.55
N ARG A 138 -8.57 -8.57 3.19
CA ARG A 138 -8.99 -8.28 1.81
C ARG A 138 -7.86 -8.55 0.80
N GLY A 139 -6.63 -8.16 1.13
CA GLY A 139 -5.46 -8.43 0.29
C GLY A 139 -5.18 -9.93 0.15
N ARG A 140 -5.40 -10.73 1.21
CA ARG A 140 -5.30 -12.19 1.14
C ARG A 140 -6.32 -12.76 0.15
N GLU A 141 -7.60 -12.39 0.26
CA GLU A 141 -8.64 -12.83 -0.67
C GLU A 141 -8.28 -12.47 -2.12
N LEU A 142 -7.87 -11.21 -2.36
CA LEU A 142 -7.46 -10.72 -3.67
C LEU A 142 -6.28 -11.51 -4.24
N TYR A 143 -5.31 -11.89 -3.41
CA TYR A 143 -4.15 -12.67 -3.85
C TYR A 143 -4.56 -14.00 -4.51
N HIS A 144 -5.64 -14.61 -4.01
CA HIS A 144 -6.21 -15.82 -4.59
C HIS A 144 -7.16 -15.51 -5.76
N SER A 145 -8.03 -14.50 -5.65
CA SER A 145 -9.07 -14.24 -6.65
C SER A 145 -8.57 -13.52 -7.92
N VAL A 146 -7.54 -12.67 -7.81
CA VAL A 146 -6.90 -11.98 -8.94
C VAL A 146 -6.00 -12.94 -9.74
N GLY A 147 -5.62 -14.07 -9.14
CA GLY A 147 -4.77 -15.08 -9.78
C GLY A 147 -3.28 -14.90 -9.55
N CYS A 148 -2.85 -14.18 -8.50
CA CYS A 148 -1.43 -14.09 -8.13
C CYS A 148 -0.83 -15.48 -7.91
N VAL A 149 -1.64 -16.39 -7.35
CA VAL A 149 -1.30 -17.81 -7.13
C VAL A 149 -0.99 -18.62 -8.39
N ALA A 150 -1.36 -18.13 -9.58
CA ALA A 150 -1.01 -18.80 -10.83
C ALA A 150 0.51 -18.76 -11.09
N CYS A 151 1.20 -17.76 -10.55
CA CYS A 151 2.65 -17.56 -10.73
C CYS A 151 3.43 -17.49 -9.42
N HIS A 152 2.80 -17.08 -8.31
CA HIS A 152 3.42 -16.92 -7.00
C HIS A 152 2.75 -17.86 -5.99
N ALA A 153 3.47 -18.85 -5.48
CA ALA A 153 2.89 -19.85 -4.57
C ALA A 153 2.12 -19.21 -3.39
N PRO A 154 1.03 -19.85 -2.94
CA PRO A 154 0.37 -19.45 -1.71
C PRO A 154 1.29 -19.65 -0.50
N GLU A 155 1.08 -18.84 0.53
CA GLU A 155 1.95 -18.81 1.71
C GLU A 155 1.88 -20.06 2.58
N ASP A 156 0.79 -20.81 2.47
CA ASP A 156 0.63 -22.12 3.11
C ASP A 156 1.46 -23.22 2.43
N GLY A 157 2.27 -22.86 1.43
CA GLY A 157 3.26 -23.74 0.80
C GLY A 157 2.65 -24.77 -0.14
N ARG A 158 1.35 -24.67 -0.46
CA ARG A 158 0.74 -25.58 -1.43
C ARG A 158 1.44 -25.47 -2.78
N ALA A 159 1.81 -26.62 -3.33
CA ALA A 159 2.44 -26.70 -4.63
C ALA A 159 1.46 -26.25 -5.73
N THR A 160 1.93 -25.38 -6.62
CA THR A 160 1.20 -24.95 -7.81
C THR A 160 1.58 -25.82 -9.01
N ALA A 161 0.67 -26.00 -9.97
CA ALA A 161 0.94 -26.78 -11.19
C ALA A 161 2.09 -26.20 -12.04
N VAL A 162 2.36 -24.89 -11.90
CA VAL A 162 3.48 -24.18 -12.52
C VAL A 162 4.54 -23.90 -11.45
N PRO A 163 5.86 -24.01 -11.75
CA PRO A 163 6.92 -23.59 -10.83
C PRO A 163 6.70 -22.14 -10.39
N SER A 164 6.50 -21.94 -9.09
CA SER A 164 6.27 -20.62 -8.53
C SER A 164 7.52 -19.75 -8.63
N ILE A 165 7.32 -18.49 -8.99
CA ILE A 165 8.34 -17.45 -8.89
C ILE A 165 8.36 -16.93 -7.45
N PRO A 166 9.41 -17.19 -6.65
CA PRO A 166 9.44 -16.77 -5.26
C PRO A 166 9.48 -15.23 -5.16
N LEU A 167 8.63 -14.68 -4.30
CA LEU A 167 8.56 -13.24 -4.05
C LEU A 167 9.79 -12.72 -3.28
N GLY A 168 10.35 -13.55 -2.38
CA GLY A 168 11.45 -13.18 -1.48
C GLY A 168 10.95 -12.38 -0.28
N GLU A 169 11.87 -11.74 0.45
CA GLU A 169 11.54 -10.92 1.64
C GLU A 169 11.03 -9.52 1.24
N LEU A 170 9.81 -9.43 0.69
CA LEU A 170 9.23 -8.15 0.24
C LEU A 170 9.12 -7.12 1.38
N ALA A 171 8.81 -7.57 2.59
CA ALA A 171 8.67 -6.71 3.77
C ALA A 171 9.94 -5.91 4.09
N ALA A 172 11.13 -6.38 3.72
CA ALA A 172 12.39 -5.63 3.87
C ALA A 172 12.66 -4.67 2.71
N LYS A 173 12.04 -4.91 1.55
CA LYS A 173 12.40 -4.30 0.28
C LYS A 173 11.83 -2.91 0.07
N THR A 174 10.55 -2.70 0.38
CA THR A 174 9.77 -1.57 -0.16
C THR A 174 8.65 -1.17 0.79
N THR A 175 7.91 -0.11 0.48
CA THR A 175 6.73 0.34 1.26
C THR A 175 5.43 -0.09 0.59
N VAL A 176 4.32 -0.02 1.32
CA VAL A 176 2.97 -0.33 0.81
C VAL A 176 2.67 0.47 -0.44
N ASP A 177 2.89 1.78 -0.40
CA ASP A 177 2.55 2.68 -1.51
C ASP A 177 3.40 2.38 -2.75
N SER A 178 4.69 2.12 -2.57
CA SER A 178 5.58 1.77 -3.67
C SER A 178 5.21 0.41 -4.30
N LEU A 179 4.88 -0.59 -3.47
CA LEU A 179 4.41 -1.88 -3.96
C LEU A 179 3.05 -1.77 -4.66
N ALA A 180 2.10 -1.01 -4.10
CA ALA A 180 0.79 -0.78 -4.72
C ALA A 180 0.94 -0.11 -6.09
N ALA A 181 1.80 0.91 -6.21
CA ALA A 181 2.11 1.54 -7.48
C ALA A 181 2.72 0.56 -8.50
N PHE A 182 3.61 -0.35 -8.05
CA PHE A 182 4.15 -1.40 -8.90
C PHE A 182 3.08 -2.42 -9.35
N LEU A 183 2.17 -2.82 -8.47
CA LEU A 183 1.11 -3.79 -8.79
C LEU A 183 0.13 -3.27 -9.84
N ARG A 184 -0.13 -1.96 -9.86
CA ARG A 184 -1.01 -1.33 -10.87
C ARG A 184 -0.39 -1.26 -12.27
N ASP A 185 0.93 -1.09 -12.35
CA ASP A 185 1.67 -1.06 -13.62
C ASP A 185 3.09 -1.66 -13.47
N PRO A 186 3.21 -3.00 -13.46
CA PRO A 186 4.49 -3.65 -13.25
C PRO A 186 5.42 -3.49 -14.47
N GLN A 187 4.86 -3.33 -15.66
CA GLN A 187 5.61 -3.21 -16.91
C GLN A 187 6.31 -1.86 -17.05
N ARG A 188 5.78 -0.78 -16.42
CA ARG A 188 6.51 0.50 -16.30
C ARG A 188 7.88 0.34 -15.65
N ILE A 189 7.96 -0.47 -14.59
CA ILE A 189 9.19 -0.70 -13.82
C ILE A 189 10.02 -1.84 -14.40
N ARG A 190 9.37 -2.85 -14.98
CA ARG A 190 10.00 -4.01 -15.59
C ARG A 190 9.46 -4.21 -17.00
N PRO A 191 9.98 -3.48 -18.00
CA PRO A 191 9.47 -3.56 -19.38
C PRO A 191 9.56 -4.97 -19.97
N ALA A 192 10.58 -5.74 -19.56
CA ALA A 192 10.76 -7.13 -19.97
C ALA A 192 10.18 -8.14 -18.95
N GLY A 193 9.51 -7.64 -17.90
CA GLY A 193 8.88 -8.45 -16.87
C GLY A 193 7.65 -9.20 -17.41
N ARG A 194 7.48 -10.44 -16.96
CA ARG A 194 6.34 -11.29 -17.35
C ARG A 194 5.08 -11.07 -16.51
N MET A 195 5.15 -10.22 -15.49
CA MET A 195 3.99 -9.87 -14.68
C MET A 195 3.07 -8.95 -15.50
N PRO A 196 1.84 -9.39 -15.82
CA PRO A 196 0.93 -8.58 -16.62
C PRO A 196 0.36 -7.42 -15.81
N LYS A 197 -0.21 -6.43 -16.50
CA LYS A 197 -1.10 -5.45 -15.87
C LYS A 197 -2.37 -6.19 -15.42
N LEU A 198 -2.64 -6.16 -14.11
CA LEU A 198 -3.75 -6.88 -13.48
C LEU A 198 -5.05 -6.06 -13.38
N TRP A 199 -5.04 -4.82 -13.87
CA TRP A 199 -6.18 -3.89 -13.85
C TRP A 199 -6.75 -3.66 -12.44
N LEU A 200 -5.87 -3.66 -11.44
CA LEU A 200 -6.22 -3.39 -10.05
C LEU A 200 -6.58 -1.93 -9.85
N GLU A 201 -7.67 -1.70 -9.13
CA GLU A 201 -7.98 -0.37 -8.59
C GLU A 201 -6.99 0.00 -7.48
N GLU A 202 -6.89 1.29 -7.14
CA GLU A 202 -5.96 1.79 -6.12
C GLU A 202 -6.13 1.07 -4.78
N ASP A 203 -7.37 0.90 -4.32
CA ASP A 203 -7.67 0.24 -3.04
C ASP A 203 -7.31 -1.25 -3.06
N GLU A 204 -7.51 -1.94 -4.19
CA GLU A 204 -7.17 -3.35 -4.33
C GLU A 204 -5.65 -3.55 -4.31
N ALA A 205 -4.92 -2.69 -5.02
CA ALA A 205 -3.46 -2.69 -5.02
C ALA A 205 -2.90 -2.38 -3.62
N GLN A 206 -3.50 -1.44 -2.88
CA GLN A 206 -3.12 -1.15 -1.50
C GLN A 206 -3.40 -2.33 -0.57
N ALA A 207 -4.56 -2.98 -0.66
CA ALA A 207 -4.89 -4.15 0.14
C ALA A 207 -3.91 -5.30 -0.10
N LEU A 208 -3.64 -5.62 -1.37
CA LEU A 208 -2.63 -6.62 -1.78
C LEU A 208 -1.25 -6.27 -1.24
N ALA A 209 -0.81 -5.02 -1.37
CA ALA A 209 0.48 -4.58 -0.87
C ALA A 209 0.57 -4.69 0.67
N MET A 210 -0.49 -4.31 1.40
CA MET A 210 -0.54 -4.49 2.86
C MET A 210 -0.46 -5.96 3.26
N TYR A 211 -1.15 -6.85 2.54
CA TYR A 211 -1.09 -8.28 2.79
C TYR A 211 0.34 -8.83 2.58
N LEU A 212 0.98 -8.51 1.45
CA LEU A 212 2.33 -8.95 1.12
C LEU A 212 3.41 -8.36 2.04
N LEU A 213 3.16 -7.19 2.63
CA LEU A 213 4.08 -6.48 3.52
C LEU A 213 3.67 -6.55 5.00
N ARG A 214 2.68 -7.37 5.38
CA ARG A 214 2.10 -7.39 6.73
C ARG A 214 3.13 -7.59 7.86
N ALA A 215 4.26 -8.23 7.58
CA ALA A 215 5.36 -8.38 8.54
C ALA A 215 5.94 -7.03 9.00
N GLN A 216 5.81 -5.96 8.19
CA GLN A 216 6.16 -4.59 8.60
C GLN A 216 5.30 -4.08 9.75
N ALA A 217 4.05 -4.56 9.89
CA ALA A 217 3.12 -4.11 10.93
C ALA A 217 3.39 -4.72 12.31
N THR A 218 4.15 -5.82 12.34
CA THR A 218 4.45 -6.61 13.54
C THR A 218 5.93 -6.62 13.87
N ALA A 219 6.77 -5.94 13.07
CA ALA A 219 8.21 -5.95 13.28
C ALA A 219 8.58 -5.11 14.53
N PRO A 220 9.51 -5.59 15.38
CA PRO A 220 9.82 -4.94 16.66
C PRO A 220 10.15 -3.46 16.57
N HIS A 221 10.90 -3.05 15.54
CA HIS A 221 11.33 -1.66 15.30
C HIS A 221 10.18 -0.71 14.89
N THR A 222 8.99 -1.24 14.59
CA THR A 222 7.80 -0.42 14.27
C THR A 222 6.93 -0.14 15.48
N SER A 223 7.26 -0.71 16.64
CA SER A 223 6.55 -0.49 17.90
C SER A 223 6.65 0.99 18.30
N GLY A 224 5.51 1.68 18.37
CA GLY A 224 5.44 3.11 18.73
C GLY A 224 5.62 4.08 17.56
N VAL A 225 5.97 3.61 16.36
CA VAL A 225 6.02 4.44 15.16
C VAL A 225 4.58 4.79 14.75
N ARG A 226 4.28 6.09 14.68
CA ARG A 226 2.98 6.58 14.23
C ARG A 226 2.96 6.66 12.70
N PRO A 227 1.90 6.16 12.03
CA PRO A 227 1.78 6.36 10.59
C PRO A 227 1.67 7.86 10.27
N PRO A 228 2.11 8.29 9.07
CA PRO A 228 1.96 9.67 8.65
C PRO A 228 0.49 10.08 8.64
N PRO A 229 0.19 11.36 8.94
CA PRO A 229 -1.18 11.87 8.87
C PRO A 229 -1.69 11.85 7.42
N ARG A 230 -2.93 11.41 7.22
CA ARG A 230 -3.63 11.45 5.94
C ARG A 230 -4.73 12.48 5.96
N ALA A 231 -5.03 13.12 4.84
CA ALA A 231 -6.21 13.98 4.72
C ALA A 231 -7.51 13.21 5.06
N GLY A 232 -8.45 13.89 5.72
CA GLY A 232 -9.80 13.36 6.01
C GLY A 232 -9.99 12.86 7.44
N LEU A 233 -11.26 12.58 7.80
CA LEU A 233 -11.65 12.08 9.12
C LEU A 233 -11.99 10.59 9.09
N ARG A 234 -11.64 9.85 10.14
CA ARG A 234 -12.08 8.46 10.30
C ARG A 234 -13.56 8.46 10.61
N PHE A 235 -14.34 7.56 10.03
CA PHE A 235 -15.70 7.32 10.49
C PHE A 235 -15.93 5.87 10.86
N ALA A 236 -16.83 5.65 11.82
CA ALA A 236 -17.38 4.34 12.15
C ALA A 236 -18.90 4.48 12.36
N ILE A 237 -19.65 3.55 11.81
CA ILE A 237 -21.10 3.47 11.91
C ILE A 237 -21.42 2.23 12.72
N HIS A 238 -22.18 2.41 13.80
CA HIS A 238 -22.57 1.38 14.73
C HIS A 238 -24.10 1.27 14.75
N THR A 239 -24.60 0.06 15.02
CA THR A 239 -25.99 -0.13 15.42
C THR A 239 -26.13 0.18 16.91
N ALA A 240 -26.98 1.14 17.26
CA ALA A 240 -27.23 1.51 18.66
C ALA A 240 -28.67 1.14 19.07
N GLU A 241 -28.80 0.40 20.16
CA GLU A 241 -30.06 0.18 20.89
C GLU A 241 -30.18 1.20 22.05
N GLY A 242 -31.40 1.62 22.42
CA GLY A 242 -31.64 2.61 23.50
C GLY A 242 -31.72 4.07 23.01
N GLY A 243 -31.65 5.09 23.90
CA GLY A 243 -31.80 6.51 23.55
C GLY A 243 -30.52 7.37 23.64
N SER A 244 -29.44 6.85 24.22
CA SER A 244 -28.19 7.58 24.48
C SER A 244 -27.27 7.67 23.27
N LEU A 245 -26.36 8.66 23.27
CA LEU A 245 -25.23 8.71 22.34
C LEU A 245 -24.25 7.56 22.62
N PRO A 246 -23.65 6.94 21.59
CA PRO A 246 -22.64 5.91 21.78
C PRO A 246 -21.40 6.49 22.50
N VAL A 247 -20.77 5.68 23.35
CA VAL A 247 -19.52 6.03 24.01
C VAL A 247 -18.36 5.83 23.03
N VAL A 248 -17.47 6.83 22.92
CA VAL A 248 -16.26 6.72 22.09
C VAL A 248 -15.38 5.58 22.61
N GLY A 249 -15.06 4.61 21.75
CA GLY A 249 -14.29 3.41 22.14
C GLY A 249 -15.10 2.35 22.92
N GLY A 250 -16.39 2.58 23.16
CA GLY A 250 -17.27 1.65 23.86
C GLY A 250 -17.72 0.50 22.95
N GLY A 251 -16.96 -0.58 22.91
CA GLY A 251 -17.42 -1.99 22.82
C GLY A 251 -18.43 -2.45 21.76
N GLY A 252 -18.85 -1.65 20.78
CA GLY A 252 -19.82 -2.05 19.76
C GLY A 252 -19.16 -2.41 18.42
N THR A 253 -19.58 -3.52 17.80
CA THR A 253 -19.12 -3.89 16.44
C THR A 253 -19.60 -2.86 15.42
N ALA A 254 -18.66 -2.19 14.74
CA ALA A 254 -19.00 -1.26 13.66
C ALA A 254 -19.52 -2.04 12.45
N VAL A 255 -20.68 -1.65 11.92
CA VAL A 255 -21.24 -2.23 10.69
C VAL A 255 -20.56 -1.68 9.44
N ARG A 256 -19.98 -0.48 9.52
CA ARG A 256 -19.20 0.14 8.45
C ARG A 256 -18.16 1.10 9.05
N ALA A 257 -16.95 1.14 8.52
CA ALA A 257 -15.93 2.12 8.92
C ALA A 257 -15.08 2.52 7.71
N GLY A 258 -14.54 3.74 7.72
CA GLY A 258 -13.75 4.26 6.60
C GLY A 258 -13.08 5.61 6.87
N VAL A 259 -12.66 6.29 5.81
CA VAL A 259 -12.18 7.68 5.83
C VAL A 259 -13.14 8.51 5.01
N ALA A 260 -13.54 9.66 5.54
CA ALA A 260 -14.37 10.63 4.85
C ALA A 260 -13.50 11.83 4.45
N GLU A 261 -13.44 12.12 3.14
CA GLU A 261 -12.76 13.31 2.59
C GLU A 261 -13.54 14.61 2.86
N ARG A 262 -14.82 14.49 3.20
CA ARG A 262 -15.72 15.55 3.65
C ARG A 262 -16.52 15.02 4.84
N VAL A 263 -16.97 15.88 5.75
CA VAL A 263 -18.02 15.53 6.72
C VAL A 263 -19.35 15.41 5.97
N ARG A 264 -19.47 14.39 5.12
CA ARG A 264 -20.70 14.03 4.41
C ARG A 264 -20.87 12.52 4.51
N LEU A 265 -21.96 12.13 5.16
CA LEU A 265 -22.28 10.74 5.44
C LEU A 265 -22.84 10.06 4.18
N PRO A 266 -22.39 8.86 3.83
CA PRO A 266 -23.13 8.05 2.85
C PRO A 266 -24.45 7.66 3.48
N GLU A 267 -25.57 7.85 2.75
CA GLU A 267 -26.88 7.31 3.16
C GLU A 267 -26.70 5.84 3.60
N PRO A 268 -27.25 5.42 4.74
CA PRO A 268 -27.33 4.00 5.04
C PRO A 268 -28.14 3.32 3.95
N GLU A 269 -27.73 2.13 3.51
CA GLU A 269 -28.63 1.29 2.71
C GLU A 269 -29.93 1.11 3.51
N ALA A 270 -31.06 1.31 2.85
CA ALA A 270 -32.38 1.48 3.46
C ALA A 270 -32.94 0.23 4.19
N SER A 271 -32.11 -0.77 4.47
CA SER A 271 -32.49 -2.11 4.88
C SER A 271 -32.40 -2.39 6.40
N ASP A 272 -31.67 -1.60 7.20
CA ASP A 272 -31.54 -1.85 8.66
C ASP A 272 -32.12 -0.74 9.55
N PRO A 273 -33.19 -1.01 10.35
CA PRO A 273 -33.86 -0.03 11.20
C PRO A 273 -33.16 0.26 12.55
N ARG A 274 -32.01 -0.36 12.84
CA ARG A 274 -31.24 -0.13 14.09
C ARG A 274 -30.53 1.22 14.03
N ALA A 275 -30.71 2.08 15.04
CA ALA A 275 -30.27 3.47 15.00
C ALA A 275 -28.77 3.60 14.67
N LEU A 276 -28.44 4.45 13.71
CA LEU A 276 -27.08 4.60 13.21
C LEU A 276 -26.35 5.61 14.09
N ALA A 277 -25.42 5.08 14.89
CA ALA A 277 -24.47 5.85 15.67
C ALA A 277 -23.25 6.10 14.79
N LEU A 278 -23.00 7.36 14.44
CA LEU A 278 -21.80 7.78 13.73
C LEU A 278 -20.77 8.28 14.72
N TRP A 279 -19.55 7.76 14.58
CA TRP A 279 -18.35 8.36 15.15
C TRP A 279 -17.47 8.88 14.02
N LEU A 280 -16.99 10.11 14.14
CA LEU A 280 -16.03 10.76 13.27
C LEU A 280 -14.84 11.20 14.13
N GLY A 281 -13.60 10.85 13.76
CA GLY A 281 -12.42 11.13 14.58
C GLY A 281 -11.15 11.39 13.78
N GLY A 282 -10.34 12.34 14.25
CA GLY A 282 -9.09 12.74 13.61
C GLY A 282 -8.47 13.97 14.29
N ASP A 283 -7.62 14.67 13.55
CA ASP A 283 -6.99 15.93 13.94
C ASP A 283 -7.49 17.05 13.00
N LEU A 284 -7.87 18.19 13.57
CA LEU A 284 -8.12 19.45 12.88
C LEU A 284 -6.83 20.27 12.88
N TRP A 285 -6.37 20.72 11.72
CA TRP A 285 -5.29 21.70 11.59
C TRP A 285 -5.85 23.12 11.61
N VAL A 286 -5.43 23.89 12.62
CA VAL A 286 -5.74 25.31 12.77
C VAL A 286 -4.60 26.12 12.13
N PRO A 287 -4.89 26.91 11.07
CA PRO A 287 -3.86 27.60 10.31
C PRO A 287 -3.26 28.82 11.01
N GLU A 288 -3.99 29.42 11.94
CA GLU A 288 -3.60 30.63 12.67
C GLU A 288 -4.25 30.64 14.06
N THR A 289 -3.53 31.12 15.08
CA THR A 289 -4.07 31.29 16.44
C THR A 289 -5.16 32.37 16.44
N GLY A 290 -6.31 32.10 17.07
CA GLY A 290 -7.34 33.10 17.30
C GLY A 290 -8.74 32.52 17.51
N ALA A 291 -9.75 33.38 17.38
CA ALA A 291 -11.15 33.04 17.59
C ALA A 291 -11.74 32.28 16.39
N TYR A 292 -12.19 31.05 16.60
CA TYR A 292 -12.92 30.25 15.61
C TYR A 292 -14.37 30.05 16.04
N THR A 293 -15.29 30.18 15.10
CA THR A 293 -16.71 29.83 15.30
C THR A 293 -17.04 28.58 14.50
N PHE A 294 -17.45 27.53 15.18
CA PHE A 294 -17.97 26.31 14.58
C PHE A 294 -19.48 26.42 14.43
N TYR A 295 -19.98 26.01 13.27
CA TYR A 295 -21.40 25.93 12.97
C TYR A 295 -21.75 24.50 12.61
N TRP A 296 -22.70 23.97 13.34
CA TRP A 296 -23.12 22.58 13.28
C TRP A 296 -24.56 22.50 12.77
N THR A 297 -24.89 21.53 11.92
CA THR A 297 -26.27 21.14 11.59
C THR A 297 -26.44 19.62 11.71
N THR A 298 -27.39 19.14 12.52
CA THR A 298 -27.72 17.71 12.68
C THR A 298 -29.23 17.49 12.70
N GLU A 299 -29.67 16.28 12.34
CA GLU A 299 -31.06 15.86 12.46
C GLU A 299 -31.40 15.23 13.82
N GLY A 300 -30.40 14.83 14.61
CA GLY A 300 -30.59 14.13 15.88
C GLY A 300 -29.54 14.49 16.94
N PRO A 301 -29.51 13.75 18.07
CA PRO A 301 -28.55 13.99 19.12
C PRO A 301 -27.13 13.91 18.60
N ALA A 302 -26.28 14.84 19.02
CA ALA A 302 -24.88 14.83 18.62
C ALA A 302 -23.96 15.55 19.61
N ARG A 303 -22.67 15.24 19.54
CA ARG A 303 -21.61 15.79 20.37
C ARG A 303 -20.36 16.09 19.54
N PHE A 304 -19.83 17.30 19.70
CA PHE A 304 -18.51 17.72 19.24
C PHE A 304 -17.56 17.78 20.43
N SER A 305 -16.39 17.19 20.30
CA SER A 305 -15.30 17.35 21.23
C SER A 305 -14.03 17.77 20.52
N LEU A 306 -13.29 18.69 21.14
CA LEU A 306 -12.01 19.20 20.68
C LEU A 306 -11.01 19.10 21.85
N ASP A 307 -9.90 18.41 21.63
CA ASP A 307 -8.88 18.08 22.64
C ASP A 307 -9.41 17.38 23.90
N GLY A 308 -10.52 16.65 23.74
CA GLY A 308 -11.19 15.94 24.84
C GLY A 308 -12.28 16.76 25.55
N GLU A 309 -12.33 18.07 25.32
CA GLU A 309 -13.36 18.95 25.86
C GLU A 309 -14.61 18.93 24.97
N VAL A 310 -15.80 18.88 25.58
CA VAL A 310 -17.06 18.94 24.83
C VAL A 310 -17.35 20.39 24.45
N VAL A 311 -17.26 20.67 23.15
CA VAL A 311 -17.47 22.01 22.59
C VAL A 311 -18.95 22.25 22.31
N LEU A 312 -19.64 21.23 21.79
CA LEU A 312 -21.06 21.29 21.45
C LEU A 312 -21.72 19.97 21.80
N ALA A 313 -22.89 20.02 22.42
CA ALA A 313 -23.76 18.86 22.60
C ALA A 313 -25.20 19.27 22.34
N THR A 314 -25.89 18.51 21.50
CA THR A 314 -27.30 18.73 21.19
C THR A 314 -28.07 17.43 21.40
N ASP A 315 -29.23 17.52 22.06
CA ASP A 315 -30.11 16.36 22.26
C ASP A 315 -31.17 16.23 21.15
N ARG A 316 -31.36 17.28 20.34
CA ARG A 316 -32.31 17.34 19.24
C ARG A 316 -31.63 17.87 17.97
N GLY A 317 -32.18 17.54 16.81
CA GLY A 317 -31.76 18.11 15.54
C GLY A 317 -31.93 19.63 15.50
N GLY A 318 -31.04 20.32 14.79
CA GLY A 318 -31.01 21.77 14.71
C GLY A 318 -29.68 22.32 14.23
N GLU A 319 -29.63 23.66 14.13
CA GLU A 319 -28.39 24.41 13.92
C GLU A 319 -27.84 24.87 15.27
N SER A 320 -26.54 24.76 15.47
CA SER A 320 -25.88 25.18 16.70
C SER A 320 -24.53 25.77 16.40
N THR A 321 -24.06 26.68 17.27
CA THR A 321 -22.79 27.38 17.07
C THR A 321 -22.00 27.41 18.37
N ALA A 322 -20.68 27.26 18.27
CA ALA A 322 -19.75 27.46 19.39
C ALA A 322 -18.56 28.27 18.94
N GLN A 323 -18.14 29.22 19.76
CA GLN A 323 -16.93 30.00 19.57
C GLN A 323 -15.85 29.51 20.54
N LEU A 324 -14.63 29.37 20.04
CA LEU A 324 -13.48 28.88 20.77
C LEU A 324 -12.24 29.68 20.38
N GLU A 325 -11.35 29.90 21.35
CA GLU A 325 -9.98 30.32 21.07
C GLU A 325 -9.13 29.09 20.79
N LEU A 326 -8.52 29.02 19.60
CA LEU A 326 -7.66 27.92 19.19
C LEU A 326 -6.25 28.41 18.92
N THR A 327 -5.26 27.56 19.21
CA THR A 327 -3.85 27.82 18.91
C THR A 327 -3.49 27.30 17.52
N LEU A 328 -2.49 27.90 16.87
CA LEU A 328 -1.93 27.36 15.64
C LEU A 328 -1.41 25.94 15.90
N GLY A 329 -1.89 24.96 15.13
CA GLY A 329 -1.46 23.58 15.27
C GLY A 329 -2.58 22.55 15.13
N LYS A 330 -2.34 21.36 15.67
CA LYS A 330 -3.27 20.22 15.61
C LYS A 330 -4.11 20.15 16.86
N HIS A 331 -5.42 20.06 16.66
CA HIS A 331 -6.39 19.82 17.71
C HIS A 331 -7.10 18.50 17.44
N ARG A 332 -7.20 17.63 18.43
CA ARG A 332 -7.87 16.35 18.28
C ARG A 332 -9.38 16.56 18.25
N VAL A 333 -10.05 16.02 17.24
CA VAL A 333 -11.50 16.13 17.08
C VAL A 333 -12.20 14.79 17.21
N GLU A 334 -13.32 14.80 17.93
CA GLU A 334 -14.22 13.67 18.04
C GLU A 334 -15.65 14.16 17.87
N LEU A 335 -16.39 13.50 16.98
CA LEU A 335 -17.72 13.91 16.58
C LEU A 335 -18.63 12.68 16.62
N VAL A 336 -19.66 12.74 17.46
CA VAL A 336 -20.59 11.65 17.66
C VAL A 336 -21.97 12.12 17.26
N SER A 337 -22.69 11.37 16.44
CA SER A 337 -24.07 11.69 16.08
C SER A 337 -24.94 10.44 16.08
N ARG A 338 -26.24 10.61 16.33
CA ARG A 338 -27.22 9.55 16.23
C ARG A 338 -28.36 9.94 15.30
N HIS A 339 -28.66 9.05 14.36
CA HIS A 339 -29.76 9.25 13.40
C HIS A 339 -30.87 8.21 13.59
N ARG A 340 -32.12 8.67 13.51
CA ARG A 340 -33.33 7.83 13.47
C ARG A 340 -33.70 7.59 12.00
N THR A 341 -34.07 6.36 11.66
CA THR A 341 -34.55 6.04 10.30
C THR A 341 -36.04 6.37 10.18
N ARG A 342 -36.51 6.78 8.99
CA ARG A 342 -37.94 7.10 8.73
C ARG A 342 -38.94 6.02 9.19
N ARG A 343 -38.50 4.76 9.27
CA ARG A 343 -39.34 3.62 9.67
C ARG A 343 -39.54 3.54 11.20
N SER A 344 -38.57 4.00 12.00
CA SER A 344 -38.72 4.07 13.46
C SER A 344 -39.63 5.22 13.90
N GLU A 345 -39.59 6.35 13.21
CA GLU A 345 -40.48 7.50 13.44
C GLU A 345 -41.95 7.14 13.22
N ASN A 346 -42.26 6.40 12.15
CA ASN A 346 -43.62 5.92 11.88
C ASN A 346 -44.13 4.92 12.92
N ARG A 347 -43.24 4.11 13.54
CA ARG A 347 -43.62 3.12 14.55
C ARG A 347 -43.91 3.74 15.92
N GLU A 348 -43.21 4.82 16.29
CA GLU A 348 -43.53 5.60 17.49
C GLU A 348 -44.79 6.45 17.30
N ARG A 349 -45.00 7.07 16.13
CA ARG A 349 -46.26 7.78 15.83
C ARG A 349 -47.48 6.85 15.92
N ALA A 350 -47.37 5.62 15.40
CA ALA A 350 -48.42 4.62 15.51
C ALA A 350 -48.67 4.12 16.95
N LYS A 351 -47.72 4.29 17.86
CA LYS A 351 -47.89 3.99 19.30
C LYS A 351 -48.46 5.17 20.10
N GLY A 352 -48.45 6.38 19.55
CA GLY A 352 -48.95 7.60 20.21
C GLY A 352 -50.30 8.09 19.70
N SER A 353 -50.86 7.49 18.64
CA SER A 353 -52.21 7.81 18.15
C SER A 353 -53.18 6.68 18.48
N ASP A 354 -53.81 6.78 19.65
CA ASP A 354 -55.05 6.06 19.93
C ASP A 354 -56.21 7.02 19.64
N GLY A 355 -57.18 6.58 18.83
CA GLY A 355 -58.41 7.31 18.51
C GLY A 355 -58.33 8.29 17.32
N GLY A 356 -58.95 7.93 16.19
CA GLY A 356 -59.16 8.84 15.06
C GLY A 356 -59.67 8.16 13.79
N GLU A 357 -60.99 8.15 13.67
CA GLU A 357 -61.84 7.64 12.58
C GLU A 357 -61.40 8.08 11.17
N LYS A 358 -61.56 7.18 10.19
CA LYS A 358 -61.19 7.40 8.78
C LYS A 358 -62.38 7.90 7.99
N ASP A 359 -62.32 9.16 7.55
CA ASP A 359 -63.17 9.64 6.46
C ASP A 359 -62.41 9.71 5.13
N ALA A 360 -63.11 9.27 4.09
CA ALA A 360 -62.66 9.21 2.72
C ALA A 360 -62.84 10.56 2.00
N ALA A 361 -61.85 10.88 1.16
CA ALA A 361 -61.85 11.79 0.00
C ALA A 361 -60.82 12.93 0.11
N GLY A 362 -59.88 12.97 -0.84
CA GLY A 362 -58.98 14.11 -1.01
C GLY A 362 -57.80 13.80 -1.91
N LYS A 363 -57.94 14.13 -3.21
CA LYS A 363 -56.86 14.08 -4.21
C LYS A 363 -55.64 14.87 -3.73
N SER A 364 -54.48 14.22 -3.59
CA SER A 364 -53.23 14.87 -3.23
C SER A 364 -52.50 15.41 -4.47
N ALA A 365 -52.32 16.72 -4.55
CA ALA A 365 -51.47 17.42 -5.51
C ALA A 365 -49.99 16.96 -5.41
N PRO A 366 -49.17 17.07 -6.48
CA PRO A 366 -47.78 16.64 -6.45
C PRO A 366 -46.96 17.54 -5.51
N ARG A 367 -46.48 16.97 -4.41
CA ARG A 367 -45.57 17.64 -3.47
C ARG A 367 -44.25 17.95 -4.18
N ALA A 368 -43.83 19.22 -4.12
CA ALA A 368 -42.49 19.64 -4.50
C ALA A 368 -41.43 18.77 -3.80
N LYS A 369 -40.43 18.30 -4.57
CA LYS A 369 -39.28 17.56 -4.04
C LYS A 369 -38.56 18.44 -3.02
N LYS A 370 -38.72 18.11 -1.72
CA LYS A 370 -37.88 18.68 -0.66
C LYS A 370 -36.40 18.36 -0.96
N PRO A 371 -35.47 19.30 -0.69
CA PRO A 371 -34.04 19.03 -0.85
C PRO A 371 -33.64 17.80 -0.01
N LYS A 372 -32.74 16.97 -0.57
CA LYS A 372 -32.20 15.77 0.09
C LYS A 372 -31.66 16.13 1.48
N ALA A 373 -32.09 15.38 2.48
CA ALA A 373 -31.79 15.65 3.88
C ALA A 373 -30.32 15.29 4.19
N GLU A 374 -29.53 16.25 4.65
CA GLU A 374 -28.13 16.02 5.00
C GLU A 374 -28.01 15.72 6.49
N LEU A 375 -27.62 14.48 6.81
CA LEU A 375 -27.57 13.93 8.16
C LEU A 375 -26.72 14.77 9.14
N LEU A 376 -25.58 15.30 8.69
CA LEU A 376 -24.66 16.06 9.53
C LEU A 376 -23.79 17.01 8.68
N ARG A 377 -23.70 18.29 9.07
CA ARG A 377 -22.80 19.28 8.48
C ARG A 377 -22.01 20.05 9.53
N LEU A 378 -20.71 20.22 9.30
CA LEU A 378 -19.82 21.05 10.10
C LEU A 378 -19.17 22.14 9.23
N ARG A 379 -19.34 23.39 9.62
CA ARG A 379 -18.74 24.58 9.02
C ARG A 379 -17.97 25.36 10.08
N TRP A 380 -17.07 26.23 9.65
CA TRP A 380 -16.33 27.11 10.55
C TRP A 380 -16.04 28.48 9.94
N SER A 381 -15.74 29.46 10.79
CA SER A 381 -15.13 30.74 10.43
C SER A 381 -13.99 31.03 11.40
N GLY A 382 -13.00 31.80 10.99
CA GLY A 382 -11.82 32.12 11.79
C GLY A 382 -11.12 33.38 11.29
N PRO A 383 -9.92 33.68 11.82
CA PRO A 383 -9.14 34.83 11.38
C PRO A 383 -8.93 34.82 9.87
N GLY A 384 -9.34 35.89 9.19
CA GLY A 384 -9.14 36.04 7.75
C GLY A 384 -10.08 35.24 6.83
N PHE A 385 -11.08 34.51 7.35
CA PHE A 385 -12.08 33.84 6.49
C PHE A 385 -13.49 33.73 7.09
N GLY A 386 -14.50 33.91 6.24
CA GLY A 386 -15.91 33.78 6.60
C GLY A 386 -16.39 32.33 6.71
N ARG A 387 -17.67 32.16 7.05
CA ARG A 387 -18.32 30.86 7.24
C ARG A 387 -18.19 29.94 6.03
N THR A 388 -17.44 28.84 6.17
CA THR A 388 -17.17 27.88 5.09
C THR A 388 -17.19 26.42 5.58
N GLU A 389 -17.31 25.46 4.67
CA GLU A 389 -17.08 24.04 5.01
C GLU A 389 -15.60 23.83 5.36
N VAL A 390 -15.33 22.99 6.36
CA VAL A 390 -13.95 22.64 6.71
C VAL A 390 -13.37 21.74 5.60
N ALA A 391 -12.51 22.32 4.77
CA ALA A 391 -11.90 21.62 3.64
C ALA A 391 -11.04 20.43 4.08
N ASN A 392 -10.95 19.40 3.22
CA ASN A 392 -10.22 18.15 3.50
C ASN A 392 -8.77 18.36 3.96
N LYS A 393 -8.11 19.41 3.44
CA LYS A 393 -6.74 19.78 3.80
C LYS A 393 -6.53 20.13 5.29
N TYR A 394 -7.59 20.51 5.99
CA TYR A 394 -7.55 20.81 7.42
C TYR A 394 -7.82 19.58 8.28
N TRP A 395 -8.28 18.48 7.69
CA TRP A 395 -8.50 17.23 8.41
C TRP A 395 -7.29 16.33 8.26
N SER A 396 -6.90 15.67 9.34
CA SER A 396 -6.06 14.51 9.21
C SER A 396 -6.44 13.34 10.10
N ASN A 397 -6.10 12.14 9.66
CA ASN A 397 -6.24 10.94 10.47
C ASN A 397 -4.95 10.12 10.46
N ARG A 398 -4.81 9.31 11.52
CA ARG A 398 -3.83 8.23 11.60
C ARG A 398 -4.59 6.91 11.68
N LEU A 399 -4.39 6.07 10.68
CA LEU A 399 -5.00 4.75 10.60
C LEU A 399 -3.96 3.64 10.61
N GLY A 400 -4.19 2.62 11.43
CA GLY A 400 -3.40 1.40 11.48
C GLY A 400 -2.05 1.54 12.20
N ARG A 401 -1.28 0.44 12.20
CA ARG A 401 0.11 0.42 12.67
C ARG A 401 1.04 0.90 11.58
N ALA A 402 2.10 1.67 11.88
CA ALA A 402 3.04 2.08 10.85
C ALA A 402 3.61 0.87 10.10
N MET A 403 3.72 0.99 8.78
CA MET A 403 4.32 -0.04 7.93
C MET A 403 5.64 0.50 7.38
N VAL A 404 6.73 0.07 8.00
CA VAL A 404 8.10 0.48 7.66
C VAL A 404 8.87 -0.77 7.22
N PRO A 405 9.71 -0.68 6.17
CA PRO A 405 10.54 -1.80 5.76
C PRO A 405 11.29 -2.46 6.93
N VAL A 406 11.34 -3.79 6.93
CA VAL A 406 12.02 -4.58 7.95
C VAL A 406 13.52 -4.59 7.72
N GLY A 407 14.30 -4.43 8.78
CA GLY A 407 15.77 -4.49 8.75
C GLY A 407 16.39 -3.37 9.58
N PRO A 408 17.73 -3.33 9.69
CA PRO A 408 18.41 -2.19 10.28
C PRO A 408 18.03 -0.94 9.46
N GLY A 409 17.46 0.06 10.14
CA GLY A 409 17.30 1.37 9.52
C GLY A 409 18.68 1.89 9.14
N GLN A 410 18.85 2.39 7.92
CA GLN A 410 20.04 3.14 7.58
C GLN A 410 19.77 4.62 7.90
N PRO A 411 20.55 5.24 8.78
CA PRO A 411 20.45 6.67 9.04
C PRO A 411 20.61 7.47 7.74
N PRO A 412 19.84 8.54 7.54
CA PRO A 412 20.03 9.42 6.38
C PRO A 412 21.47 9.92 6.23
N GLU A 413 22.19 10.15 7.34
CA GLU A 413 23.59 10.61 7.30
C GLU A 413 24.53 9.59 6.63
N GLU A 414 24.25 8.28 6.73
CA GLU A 414 25.06 7.26 6.06
C GLU A 414 24.90 7.30 4.52
N LEU A 415 23.82 7.89 4.02
CA LEU A 415 23.54 8.02 2.59
C LEU A 415 23.97 9.40 2.04
N ASP A 416 24.32 10.33 2.92
CA ASP A 416 24.68 11.70 2.59
C ASP A 416 26.18 11.91 2.35
N ASP A 417 26.76 11.13 1.42
CA ASP A 417 28.14 11.33 0.96
C ASP A 417 28.21 11.50 -0.57
N PRO A 418 28.37 12.73 -1.08
CA PRO A 418 28.52 13.00 -2.51
C PRO A 418 29.70 12.27 -3.16
N ALA A 419 30.82 12.10 -2.47
CA ALA A 419 32.01 11.45 -3.02
C ALA A 419 31.76 9.95 -3.23
N SER A 420 31.15 9.29 -2.25
CA SER A 420 30.70 7.90 -2.41
C SER A 420 29.68 7.73 -3.54
N ARG A 421 28.74 8.66 -3.70
CA ARG A 421 27.76 8.60 -4.80
C ARG A 421 28.43 8.65 -6.18
N GLU A 422 29.44 9.49 -6.36
CA GLU A 422 30.16 9.56 -7.64
C GLU A 422 30.99 8.29 -7.87
N ARG A 423 31.66 7.76 -6.85
CA ARG A 423 32.34 6.45 -6.96
C ARG A 423 31.37 5.33 -7.31
N GLY A 424 30.19 5.32 -6.70
CA GLY A 424 29.12 4.36 -7.00
C GLY A 424 28.59 4.50 -8.42
N ARG A 425 28.42 5.73 -8.93
CA ARG A 425 28.04 6.01 -10.32
C ARG A 425 29.08 5.48 -11.29
N GLU A 426 30.35 5.70 -11.01
CA GLU A 426 31.45 5.23 -11.85
C GLU A 426 31.55 3.70 -11.82
N LEU A 427 31.41 3.10 -10.64
CA LEU A 427 31.36 1.65 -10.48
C LEU A 427 30.17 1.04 -11.25
N PHE A 428 29.00 1.68 -11.23
CA PHE A 428 27.82 1.23 -12.00
C PHE A 428 28.10 1.11 -13.50
N LYS A 429 28.91 2.02 -14.06
CA LYS A 429 29.35 1.96 -15.47
C LYS A 429 30.40 0.87 -15.68
N ARG A 430 31.40 0.79 -14.80
CA ARG A 430 32.49 -0.20 -14.90
C ARG A 430 31.98 -1.63 -14.81
N LEU A 431 31.01 -1.89 -13.94
CA LEU A 431 30.31 -3.19 -13.82
C LEU A 431 29.30 -3.44 -14.95
N ARG A 432 29.21 -2.53 -15.94
CA ARG A 432 28.34 -2.64 -17.11
C ARG A 432 26.85 -2.80 -16.76
N CYS A 433 26.41 -2.33 -15.59
CA CYS A 433 25.01 -2.41 -15.14
C CYS A 433 24.04 -1.76 -16.14
N VAL A 434 24.52 -0.73 -16.83
CA VAL A 434 23.83 0.00 -17.92
C VAL A 434 23.33 -0.94 -19.03
N ALA A 435 24.08 -2.00 -19.34
CA ALA A 435 23.76 -2.93 -20.42
C ALA A 435 22.42 -3.66 -20.20
N CYS A 436 22.02 -3.83 -18.94
CA CYS A 436 20.78 -4.47 -18.54
C CYS A 436 19.72 -3.46 -18.08
N HIS A 437 20.13 -2.34 -17.48
CA HIS A 437 19.22 -1.43 -16.77
C HIS A 437 18.85 -0.12 -17.51
N GLU A 438 19.48 0.22 -18.64
CA GLU A 438 19.09 1.38 -19.47
C GLU A 438 18.38 0.99 -20.79
N PRO A 439 17.48 1.85 -21.31
CA PRO A 439 16.89 1.67 -22.63
C PRO A 439 17.97 1.82 -23.73
N ARG A 440 18.19 0.76 -24.51
CA ARG A 440 19.13 0.74 -25.64
C ARG A 440 18.65 1.58 -26.83
N GLU A 441 18.78 2.90 -26.75
CA GLU A 441 18.85 3.68 -28.00
C GLU A 441 20.28 3.78 -28.54
N ARG A 442 21.31 3.45 -27.75
CA ARG A 442 22.72 3.48 -28.19
C ARG A 442 23.59 2.48 -27.43
N ALA A 443 23.89 1.33 -28.02
CA ALA A 443 25.05 0.53 -27.61
C ALA A 443 25.81 0.03 -28.86
N PRO A 444 27.14 0.16 -28.92
CA PRO A 444 27.94 -0.33 -30.04
C PRO A 444 27.96 -1.88 -30.07
N SER A 445 28.25 -2.45 -31.23
CA SER A 445 28.24 -3.88 -31.49
C SER A 445 29.22 -4.65 -30.60
N ALA A 446 28.75 -5.74 -30.02
CA ALA A 446 29.50 -6.69 -29.23
C ALA A 446 30.42 -7.59 -30.08
N ALA A 447 31.48 -8.14 -29.47
CA ALA A 447 32.28 -9.22 -30.04
C ALA A 447 31.47 -10.53 -30.10
N ASP A 448 31.80 -11.42 -31.05
CA ASP A 448 31.12 -12.71 -31.20
C ASP A 448 31.39 -13.61 -29.97
N LEU A 449 30.36 -14.30 -29.49
CA LEU A 449 30.48 -15.31 -28.43
C LEU A 449 31.49 -16.41 -28.80
N ALA A 450 31.64 -16.70 -30.10
CA ALA A 450 32.58 -17.68 -30.61
C ALA A 450 34.06 -17.30 -30.40
N ASP A 451 34.35 -16.01 -30.17
CA ASP A 451 35.71 -15.47 -30.08
C ASP A 451 36.20 -15.28 -28.64
N LEU A 452 35.43 -15.72 -27.64
CA LEU A 452 35.81 -15.58 -26.24
C LEU A 452 36.74 -16.72 -25.81
N ASP A 453 37.96 -16.36 -25.39
CA ASP A 453 38.86 -17.28 -24.71
C ASP A 453 38.42 -17.44 -23.23
N PRO A 454 37.96 -18.63 -22.80
CA PRO A 454 37.53 -18.87 -21.42
C PRO A 454 38.68 -18.79 -20.40
N THR A 455 39.94 -18.70 -20.83
CA THR A 455 41.11 -18.57 -19.96
C THR A 455 41.58 -17.13 -19.76
N ALA A 456 41.10 -16.19 -20.57
CA ALA A 456 41.48 -14.77 -20.53
C ALA A 456 40.83 -13.97 -19.37
N ALA A 457 39.92 -14.58 -18.60
CA ALA A 457 39.24 -13.98 -17.46
C ALA A 457 39.83 -14.42 -16.10
N ARG A 458 41.15 -14.59 -16.00
CA ARG A 458 41.86 -14.88 -14.75
C ARG A 458 42.64 -13.69 -14.24
#